data_AF-W1XPP2-F1
#
_entry.id   AF-W1XPP2-F1
#
_cell.length_a   1.000
_cell.length_b   1.000
_cell.length_c   1.000
_cell.angle_alpha   90.00
_cell.angle_beta   90.00
_cell.angle_gamma   90.00
#
_symmetry.space_group_name_H-M   'P 1'
#
loop_
_entity.id
_entity.type
_entity.pdbx_description
1 polymer ?
#
loop_
_entity_poly.entity_id
_entity_poly.type
_entity_poly.pdbx_seq_one_letter_code
_entity_poly.pdbx_strand_id
1 'polypeptide(L)'
;DVIAVSNRQVLFCHQQAFARQAQLLANLRARVNGFMAIEVPATQVSVSDAVSTYLFNSQLLSRDDGSMMLVLPQECREHAGVWGYLNELLAADNPISELKVFDLRESMANGGGPACLRLRVVLTEEERR
;
A
#
# COMPACT_ATOMS: atom_id res chain seq x y z
N ASP A 1 -3.48 -8.25 4.76
CA ASP A 1 -3.21 -6.89 4.22
C ASP A 1 -2.27 -6.10 5.12
N VAL A 2 -1.33 -6.75 5.83
CA VAL A 2 -0.35 -6.07 6.70
C VAL A 2 1.02 -5.98 6.05
N ILE A 3 1.23 -6.67 4.92
CA ILE A 3 2.55 -6.74 4.24
C ILE A 3 2.49 -6.48 2.71
N ALA A 4 1.29 -6.34 2.16
CA ALA A 4 1.05 -6.04 0.75
C ALA A 4 -0.36 -5.46 0.53
N VAL A 5 -0.49 -4.54 -0.42
CA VAL A 5 -1.76 -3.97 -0.90
C VAL A 5 -1.72 -3.79 -2.42
N SER A 6 -2.84 -4.00 -3.09
CA SER A 6 -2.98 -3.84 -4.54
C SER A 6 -4.06 -2.83 -4.91
N ASN A 7 -3.87 -2.16 -6.04
CA ASN A 7 -4.89 -1.34 -6.70
C ASN A 7 -4.57 -1.25 -8.19
N ARG A 8 -5.56 -1.49 -9.05
CA ARG A 8 -5.38 -1.51 -10.52
C ARG A 8 -4.18 -2.40 -10.91
N GLN A 9 -3.23 -1.84 -11.65
CA GLN A 9 -2.01 -2.50 -12.12
C GLN A 9 -0.87 -2.53 -11.07
N VAL A 10 -1.04 -1.88 -9.92
CA VAL A 10 0.00 -1.73 -8.90
C VAL A 10 -0.15 -2.78 -7.80
N LEU A 11 0.96 -3.43 -7.45
CA LEU A 11 1.14 -4.18 -6.21
C LEU A 11 2.23 -3.51 -5.37
N PHE A 12 1.84 -2.89 -4.27
CA PHE A 12 2.74 -2.32 -3.27
C PHE A 12 2.96 -3.33 -2.16
N CYS A 13 4.17 -3.87 -2.02
CA CYS A 13 4.46 -4.95 -1.07
C CYS A 13 5.88 -4.89 -0.51
N HIS A 14 6.08 -5.50 0.65
CA HIS A 14 7.42 -5.70 1.20
C HIS A 14 8.22 -6.72 0.36
N GLN A 15 9.55 -6.64 0.34
CA GLN A 15 10.40 -7.60 -0.40
C GLN A 15 10.32 -9.04 0.15
N GLN A 16 9.83 -9.19 1.38
CA GLN A 16 9.62 -10.47 2.06
C GLN A 16 8.13 -10.83 2.18
N ALA A 17 7.25 -10.25 1.36
CA ALA A 17 5.81 -10.46 1.45
C ALA A 17 5.38 -11.88 1.04
N PHE A 18 6.08 -12.51 0.10
CA PHE A 18 5.69 -13.81 -0.47
C PHE A 18 6.84 -14.82 -0.49
N ALA A 19 6.56 -16.10 -0.19
CA ALA A 19 7.56 -17.16 -0.15
C ALA A 19 8.29 -17.42 -1.49
N ARG A 20 7.64 -17.15 -2.63
CA ARG A 20 8.22 -17.27 -3.98
C ARG A 20 8.05 -15.97 -4.76
N GLN A 21 8.35 -14.84 -4.10
CA GLN A 21 8.05 -13.49 -4.60
C GLN A 21 8.53 -13.24 -6.03
N ALA A 22 9.79 -13.55 -6.35
CA ALA A 22 10.32 -13.35 -7.70
C ALA A 22 9.49 -14.07 -8.78
N GLN A 23 9.07 -15.31 -8.52
CA GLN A 23 8.25 -16.10 -9.44
C GLN A 23 6.83 -15.53 -9.54
N LEU A 24 6.24 -15.13 -8.40
CA LEU A 24 4.92 -14.50 -8.36
C LEU A 24 4.92 -13.20 -9.20
N LEU A 25 5.89 -12.32 -8.98
CA LEU A 25 5.97 -11.04 -9.67
C LEU A 25 6.28 -11.21 -11.17
N ALA A 26 7.10 -12.19 -11.55
CA ALA A 26 7.29 -12.54 -12.96
C ALA A 26 5.99 -13.03 -13.61
N ASN A 27 5.23 -13.89 -12.92
CA ASN A 27 3.94 -14.36 -13.41
C ASN A 27 2.91 -13.23 -13.55
N LEU A 28 2.87 -12.30 -12.60
CA LEU A 28 1.99 -11.13 -12.66
C LEU A 28 2.37 -10.20 -13.81
N ARG A 29 3.67 -9.90 -13.98
CA ARG A 29 4.19 -9.14 -15.14
C ARG A 29 3.77 -9.73 -16.48
N ALA A 30 3.75 -11.07 -16.60
CA ALA A 30 3.36 -11.75 -17.83
C ALA A 30 1.84 -11.80 -18.08
N ARG A 31 1.00 -11.62 -17.04
CA ARG A 31 -0.45 -11.87 -17.10
C ARG A 31 -1.31 -10.63 -16.91
N VAL A 32 -0.75 -9.55 -16.37
CA VAL A 32 -1.45 -8.30 -16.09
C VAL A 32 -0.78 -7.20 -16.90
N ASN A 33 -1.47 -6.70 -17.92
CA ASN A 33 -0.94 -5.65 -18.78
C ASN A 33 -0.64 -4.38 -17.96
N GLY A 34 0.56 -3.83 -18.15
CA GLY A 34 1.01 -2.64 -17.42
C GLY A 34 1.30 -2.88 -15.94
N PHE A 35 1.41 -4.14 -15.48
CA PHE A 35 1.68 -4.46 -14.09
C PHE A 35 2.96 -3.81 -13.56
N MET A 36 2.85 -3.18 -12.39
CA MET A 36 3.94 -2.54 -11.67
C MET A 36 4.00 -3.09 -10.25
N ALA A 37 5.12 -3.71 -9.90
CA ALA A 37 5.43 -4.07 -8.52
C ALA A 37 6.26 -2.95 -7.89
N ILE A 38 5.82 -2.44 -6.76
CA ILE A 38 6.58 -1.53 -5.90
C ILE A 38 7.00 -2.34 -4.69
N GLU A 39 8.26 -2.82 -4.71
CA GLU A 39 8.83 -3.67 -3.66
C GLU A 39 9.62 -2.83 -2.67
N VAL A 40 9.24 -2.88 -1.38
CA VAL A 40 9.96 -2.18 -0.31
C VAL A 40 11.08 -3.06 0.23
N PRO A 41 12.36 -2.66 0.11
CA PRO A 41 13.47 -3.45 0.64
C PRO A 41 13.54 -3.35 2.16
N ALA A 42 13.92 -4.46 2.80
CA ALA A 42 14.11 -4.57 4.25
C ALA A 42 15.21 -3.63 4.78
N THR A 43 16.09 -3.16 3.89
CA THR A 43 17.12 -2.16 4.20
C THR A 43 16.55 -0.74 4.35
N GLN A 44 15.36 -0.45 3.79
CA GLN A 44 14.67 0.83 3.97
C GLN A 44 13.58 0.75 5.04
N VAL A 45 12.80 -0.34 5.05
CA VAL A 45 11.75 -0.59 6.04
C VAL A 45 11.81 -2.05 6.44
N SER A 46 12.11 -2.35 7.70
CA SER A 46 12.15 -3.74 8.18
C SER A 46 10.74 -4.34 8.26
N VAL A 47 10.62 -5.67 8.33
CA VAL A 47 9.33 -6.33 8.59
C VAL A 47 8.73 -5.87 9.92
N SER A 48 9.57 -5.64 10.93
CA SER A 48 9.12 -5.14 12.23
C SER A 48 8.48 -3.76 12.10
N ASP A 49 9.11 -2.85 11.34
CA ASP A 49 8.60 -1.49 11.13
C ASP A 49 7.33 -1.51 10.26
N ALA A 50 7.27 -2.37 9.26
CA ALA A 50 6.09 -2.56 8.44
C ALA A 50 4.86 -2.99 9.28
N VAL A 51 5.09 -3.88 10.25
CA VAL A 51 4.05 -4.36 11.18
C VAL A 51 3.70 -3.31 12.22
N SER A 52 4.66 -2.62 12.81
CA SER A 52 4.39 -1.63 13.87
C SER A 52 3.70 -0.37 13.34
N THR A 53 4.03 0.04 12.11
CA THR A 53 3.47 1.25 11.48
C THR A 53 2.23 0.99 10.65
N TYR A 54 1.90 -0.28 10.36
CA TYR A 54 0.80 -0.66 9.47
C TYR A 54 0.92 -0.08 8.05
N LEU A 55 2.15 0.18 7.56
CA LEU A 55 2.42 0.77 6.25
C LEU A 55 1.60 0.12 5.11
N PHE A 56 1.59 -1.21 5.04
CA PHE A 56 0.88 -1.94 3.99
C PHE A 56 -0.60 -2.19 4.29
N ASN A 57 -1.06 -1.85 5.51
CA ASN A 57 -2.47 -1.77 5.83
C ASN A 57 -3.07 -0.41 5.41
N SER A 58 -2.45 0.23 4.42
CA SER A 58 -2.95 1.42 3.76
C SER A 58 -4.05 1.10 2.75
N GLN A 59 -4.83 2.11 2.39
CA GLN A 59 -5.62 2.05 1.16
C GLN A 59 -4.81 2.68 0.03
N LEU A 60 -4.75 2.00 -1.12
CA LEU A 60 -4.23 2.55 -2.36
C LEU A 60 -5.43 2.89 -3.26
N LEU A 61 -5.71 4.19 -3.41
CA LEU A 61 -6.91 4.70 -4.09
C LEU A 61 -6.52 5.29 -5.46
N SER A 62 -7.38 5.12 -6.46
CA SER A 62 -7.17 5.74 -7.79
C SER A 62 -7.83 7.10 -7.85
N ARG A 63 -7.20 8.05 -8.55
CA ARG A 63 -7.80 9.29 -9.02
C ARG A 63 -8.26 9.18 -10.47
N ASP A 64 -9.06 10.13 -10.91
CA ASP A 64 -9.63 10.17 -12.27
C ASP A 64 -8.54 10.34 -13.34
N ASP A 65 -7.43 11.00 -13.01
CA ASP A 65 -6.25 11.18 -13.88
C ASP A 65 -5.34 9.94 -13.94
N GLY A 66 -5.68 8.87 -13.22
CA GLY A 66 -4.91 7.64 -13.13
C GLY A 66 -3.80 7.63 -12.06
N SER A 67 -3.55 8.77 -11.38
CA SER A 67 -2.66 8.81 -10.23
C SER A 67 -3.26 8.07 -9.03
N MET A 68 -2.44 7.80 -8.03
CA MET A 68 -2.83 7.08 -6.83
C MET A 68 -2.51 7.85 -5.55
N MET A 69 -3.32 7.63 -4.53
CA MET A 69 -3.13 8.16 -3.19
C MET A 69 -3.01 7.01 -2.19
N LEU A 70 -2.04 7.12 -1.28
CA LEU A 70 -1.93 6.24 -0.12
C LEU A 70 -2.66 6.86 1.09
N VAL A 71 -3.61 6.12 1.64
CA VAL A 71 -4.27 6.43 2.92
C VAL A 71 -3.59 5.64 4.02
N LEU A 72 -2.95 6.35 4.95
CA LEU A 72 -2.03 5.80 5.94
C LEU A 72 -2.51 6.10 7.37
N PRO A 73 -2.19 5.24 8.35
CA PRO A 73 -2.36 5.57 9.76
C PRO A 73 -1.29 6.55 10.24
N GLN A 74 -1.55 7.23 11.36
CA GLN A 74 -0.69 8.26 11.96
C GLN A 74 0.72 7.72 12.29
N GLU A 75 0.82 6.45 12.68
CA GLU A 75 2.05 5.75 13.05
C GLU A 75 3.08 5.72 11.90
N CYS A 76 2.62 5.70 10.64
CA CYS A 76 3.49 5.82 9.47
C CYS A 76 4.22 7.17 9.40
N ARG A 77 3.57 8.25 9.89
CA ARG A 77 4.15 9.60 9.90
C ARG A 77 5.07 9.82 11.09
N GLU A 78 4.77 9.19 12.22
CA GLU A 78 5.54 9.31 13.46
C GLU A 78 6.85 8.49 13.41
N HIS A 79 6.87 7.41 12.63
CA HIS A 79 8.06 6.61 12.43
C HIS A 79 8.98 7.20 11.34
N ALA A 80 10.09 7.84 11.75
CA ALA A 80 10.99 8.56 10.85
C ALA A 80 11.48 7.77 9.63
N GLY A 81 11.86 6.49 9.80
CA GLY A 81 12.31 5.63 8.69
C GLY A 81 11.22 5.39 7.64
N VAL A 82 10.04 4.93 8.07
CA VAL A 82 8.86 4.72 7.22
C VAL A 82 8.39 6.01 6.56
N TRP A 83 8.33 7.13 7.28
CA TRP A 83 7.95 8.41 6.70
C TRP A 83 8.97 8.89 5.66
N GLY A 84 10.27 8.72 5.92
CA GLY A 84 11.33 8.99 4.96
C GLY A 84 11.16 8.19 3.67
N TYR A 85 10.98 6.87 3.80
CA TYR A 85 10.71 5.99 2.67
C TYR A 85 9.45 6.40 1.89
N LEU A 86 8.36 6.74 2.58
CA LEU A 86 7.11 7.17 1.94
C LEU A 86 7.28 8.47 1.13
N ASN A 87 8.10 9.41 1.60
CA ASN A 87 8.40 10.63 0.84
C ASN A 87 9.33 10.37 -0.34
N GLU A 88 10.28 9.44 -0.22
CA GLU A 88 11.07 8.96 -1.35
C GLU A 88 10.18 8.29 -2.41
N LEU A 89 9.25 7.43 -1.98
CA LEU A 89 8.25 6.80 -2.83
C LEU A 89 7.34 7.84 -3.51
N LEU A 90 6.93 8.88 -2.80
CA LEU A 90 6.11 9.97 -3.35
C LEU A 90 6.86 10.78 -4.42
N ALA A 91 8.17 10.93 -4.29
CA ALA A 91 9.01 11.67 -5.24
C ALA A 91 9.50 10.82 -6.42
N ALA A 92 9.47 9.49 -6.30
CA ALA A 92 9.88 8.57 -7.34
C ALA A 92 8.89 8.51 -8.52
N ASP A 93 9.36 8.05 -9.67
CA ASP A 93 8.53 7.87 -10.88
C ASP A 93 7.64 6.63 -10.75
N ASN A 94 6.45 6.81 -10.17
CA ASN A 94 5.43 5.78 -10.01
C ASN A 94 4.03 6.41 -9.84
N PRO A 95 2.93 5.62 -9.85
CA PRO A 95 1.59 6.17 -9.77
C PRO A 95 1.23 6.86 -8.45
N ILE A 96 1.96 6.64 -7.34
CA ILE A 96 1.63 7.22 -6.03
C ILE A 96 2.05 8.69 -5.99
N SER A 97 1.08 9.59 -6.03
CA SER A 97 1.31 11.03 -6.10
C SER A 97 0.77 11.80 -4.88
N GLU A 98 0.18 11.12 -3.90
CA GLU A 98 -0.31 11.74 -2.67
C GLU A 98 -0.25 10.78 -1.48
N LEU A 99 0.12 11.34 -0.31
CA LEU A 99 0.05 10.67 0.98
C LEU A 99 -1.01 11.37 1.84
N LYS A 100 -1.99 10.61 2.32
CA LYS A 100 -3.04 11.10 3.21
C LYS A 100 -3.00 10.33 4.52
N VAL A 101 -2.74 11.03 5.62
CA VAL A 101 -2.63 10.43 6.96
C VAL A 101 -3.92 10.68 7.76
N PHE A 102 -4.38 9.66 8.48
CA PHE A 102 -5.51 9.74 9.40
C PHE A 102 -5.14 9.22 10.79
N ASP A 103 -5.70 9.86 11.81
CA ASP A 103 -5.61 9.39 13.19
C ASP A 103 -6.66 8.27 13.42
N LEU A 104 -6.16 7.05 13.58
CA LEU A 104 -6.96 5.84 13.83
C LEU A 104 -6.50 5.12 15.11
N ARG A 105 -5.90 5.85 16.06
CA ARG A 105 -5.24 5.27 17.25
C ARG A 105 -6.07 4.22 17.99
N GLU A 106 -7.36 4.45 18.18
CA GLU A 106 -8.27 3.50 18.85
C GLU A 106 -8.40 2.15 18.12
N SER A 107 -8.44 2.19 16.79
CA SER A 107 -8.50 0.98 15.96
C SER A 107 -7.12 0.32 15.86
N MET A 108 -6.08 1.12 15.69
CA MET A 108 -4.69 0.68 15.63
C MET A 108 -4.24 -0.02 16.92
N ALA A 109 -4.72 0.44 18.10
CA ALA A 109 -4.49 -0.22 19.38
C ALA A 109 -4.97 -1.68 19.42
N ASN A 110 -5.92 -2.04 18.56
CA ASN A 110 -6.43 -3.40 18.39
C ASN A 110 -6.01 -4.05 17.05
N GLY A 111 -5.01 -3.48 16.36
CA GLY A 111 -4.48 -4.01 15.11
C GLY A 111 -5.34 -3.76 13.87
N GLY A 112 -6.18 -2.72 13.88
CA GLY A 112 -6.96 -2.30 12.73
C GLY A 112 -6.46 -0.98 12.13
N GLY A 113 -5.77 -1.04 10.99
CA GLY A 113 -5.41 0.16 10.22
C GLY A 113 -6.49 0.56 9.20
N PRO A 114 -6.19 1.54 8.31
CA PRO A 114 -7.14 2.06 7.33
C PRO A 114 -7.77 0.97 6.44
N ALA A 115 -6.97 -0.02 6.04
CA ALA A 115 -7.44 -1.14 5.23
C ALA A 115 -8.32 -2.12 6.00
N CYS A 116 -8.06 -2.37 7.28
CA CYS A 116 -8.90 -3.27 8.09
C CYS A 116 -10.33 -2.75 8.26
N LEU A 117 -10.52 -1.42 8.23
CA LEU A 117 -11.81 -0.76 8.47
C LEU A 117 -12.73 -0.67 7.24
N ARG A 118 -12.38 -1.33 6.12
CA ARG A 118 -13.11 -1.19 4.85
C ARG A 118 -13.20 -2.50 4.06
N LEU A 119 -14.27 -2.61 3.29
CA LEU A 119 -14.46 -3.62 2.26
C LEU A 119 -14.45 -2.96 0.88
N ARG A 120 -13.68 -3.50 -0.08
CA ARG A 120 -13.66 -3.01 -1.46
C ARG A 120 -14.73 -3.75 -2.27
N VAL A 121 -15.69 -3.02 -2.81
CA VAL A 121 -16.76 -3.56 -3.66
C VAL A 121 -16.74 -2.78 -4.99
N VAL A 122 -16.39 -3.47 -6.09
CA VAL A 122 -16.43 -2.88 -7.43
C VAL A 122 -17.82 -3.07 -7.98
N LEU A 123 -18.48 -1.97 -8.34
CA LEU A 123 -19.85 -1.95 -8.83
C LEU A 123 -19.91 -1.11 -10.11
N THR A 124 -20.68 -1.54 -11.08
CA THR A 124 -21.12 -0.76 -12.24
C THR A 124 -22.00 0.41 -11.80
N GLU A 125 -22.42 1.28 -12.74
CA GLU A 125 -23.36 2.34 -12.41
C GLU A 125 -24.73 1.80 -11.95
N GLU A 126 -25.22 0.74 -12.60
CA GLU A 126 -26.51 0.12 -12.28
C GLU A 126 -26.49 -0.52 -10.89
N GLU A 127 -25.45 -1.28 -10.55
CA GLU A 127 -25.34 -1.94 -9.24
C GLU A 127 -25.14 -0.97 -8.06
N ARG A 128 -24.79 0.30 -8.31
CA ARG A 128 -24.63 1.33 -7.27
C ARG A 128 -25.92 2.05 -6.88
N ARG A 129 -26.94 2.03 -7.75
CA ARG A 129 -28.22 2.72 -7.52
C ARG A 129 -29.08 1.91 -6.57
#